data_AF-A0A3Q1B7K4-F1
#
_entry.id   AF-A0A3Q1B7K4-F1
#
_cell.length_a   1.000
_cell.length_b   1.000
_cell.length_c   1.000
_cell.angle_alpha   90.00
_cell.angle_beta   90.00
_cell.angle_gamma   90.00
#
_symmetry.space_group_name_H-M   'P 1'
#
loop_
_entity.id
_entity.type
_entity.pdbx_description
1 polymer ?
#
loop_
_entity_poly.entity_id
_entity_poly.type
_entity_poly.pdbx_seq_one_letter_code
_entity_poly.pdbx_strand_id
1 'polypeptide(L)'
;MSSPRLGVVRESMLTNPLHIKAPLGQSRSRGLSVPGPDFTFGTSSSSLKDGGVAEVLSSWKVPSRPEGSVLRLDFVSLNRDAVRSGLVTSKEISQYRAQRGGASTQSPAPRRSEGGASRRPAPVPDMTYGVRNRPSSPLSDLLSHQYGRSWLDEQLSRNQNSITHQVKPGGAAETRTSLLRRSQALPVTHSPVQLSQFTQVSPALDTFRDPAARGWAFRLSGGTGHLAERQRTDQTEPRTGEPLSTNKE
;
A
#
# COMPACT_ATOMS: atom_id res chain seq x y z
N MET A 1 32.56 -38.99 13.66
CA MET A 1 32.67 -38.88 15.13
C MET A 1 31.34 -38.36 15.69
N SER A 2 30.51 -39.25 16.24
CA SER A 2 29.22 -38.89 16.84
C SER A 2 29.48 -38.21 18.19
N SER A 3 29.03 -36.97 18.37
CA SER A 3 29.12 -36.30 19.67
C SER A 3 28.28 -37.06 20.70
N PRO A 4 28.74 -37.30 21.94
CA PRO A 4 27.91 -37.90 22.98
C PRO A 4 26.66 -37.04 23.20
N ARG A 5 25.49 -37.67 23.08
CA ARG A 5 24.17 -37.04 23.31
C ARG A 5 23.51 -37.73 24.49
N LEU A 6 22.96 -36.95 25.40
CA LEU A 6 22.20 -37.43 26.54
C LEU A 6 20.71 -37.46 26.17
N GLY A 7 20.02 -38.58 26.44
CA GLY A 7 18.58 -38.75 26.21
C GLY A 7 18.19 -39.41 24.88
N VAL A 8 16.88 -39.51 24.65
CA VAL A 8 16.28 -40.16 23.47
C VAL A 8 16.35 -39.22 22.25
N VAL A 9 16.94 -39.71 21.16
CA VAL A 9 17.00 -38.97 19.88
C VAL A 9 15.65 -39.09 19.17
N ARG A 10 14.95 -37.96 19.01
CA ARG A 10 13.69 -37.88 18.26
C ARG A 10 13.97 -37.54 16.80
N GLU A 11 13.17 -38.03 15.87
CA GLU A 11 13.32 -37.74 14.43
C GLU A 11 13.26 -36.24 14.13
N SER A 12 12.42 -35.49 14.85
CA SER A 12 12.33 -34.02 14.71
C SER A 12 13.64 -33.29 15.02
N MET A 13 14.57 -33.91 15.76
CA MET A 13 15.90 -33.34 16.01
C MET A 13 16.81 -33.38 14.78
N LEU A 14 16.50 -34.22 13.79
CA LEU A 14 17.24 -34.32 12.52
C LEU A 14 16.74 -33.31 11.48
N THR A 15 15.52 -32.82 11.63
CA THR A 15 14.90 -31.82 10.75
C THR A 15 15.06 -30.41 11.29
N ASN A 16 15.00 -30.21 12.62
CA ASN A 16 15.08 -28.88 13.22
C ASN A 16 16.52 -28.34 13.16
N PRO A 17 16.79 -27.24 12.42
CA PRO A 17 18.14 -26.71 12.26
C PRO A 17 18.77 -26.30 13.60
N LEU A 18 17.99 -25.91 14.62
CA LEU A 18 18.49 -25.50 15.93
C LEU A 18 19.15 -26.63 16.70
N HIS A 19 18.72 -27.88 16.46
CA HIS A 19 19.25 -29.06 17.13
C HIS A 19 20.43 -29.69 16.38
N ILE A 20 20.62 -29.34 15.11
CA ILE A 20 21.68 -29.87 14.25
C ILE A 20 22.98 -29.12 14.51
N LYS A 21 23.95 -29.83 15.08
CA LYS A 21 25.32 -29.34 15.27
C LYS A 21 26.07 -29.34 13.94
N ALA A 22 26.90 -28.33 13.71
CA ALA A 22 27.76 -28.27 12.54
C ALA A 22 28.88 -29.33 12.63
N PRO A 23 29.01 -30.24 11.66
CA PRO A 23 30.16 -31.13 11.57
C PRO A 23 31.44 -30.32 11.31
N LEU A 24 32.55 -30.70 11.94
CA LEU A 24 33.84 -30.04 11.75
C LEU A 24 34.33 -30.24 10.31
N GLY A 25 34.72 -29.15 9.64
CA GLY A 25 35.24 -29.18 8.27
C GLY A 25 34.18 -29.35 7.17
N GLN A 26 32.89 -29.28 7.51
CA GLN A 26 31.77 -29.44 6.58
C GLN A 26 30.73 -28.33 6.82
N SER A 27 29.94 -28.01 5.80
CA SER A 27 28.85 -27.03 5.97
C SER A 27 27.74 -27.58 6.85
N ARG A 28 27.14 -26.71 7.68
CA ARG A 28 26.01 -27.08 8.55
C ARG A 28 24.80 -27.47 7.70
N SER A 29 24.26 -28.67 7.91
CA SER A 29 23.02 -29.09 7.27
C SER A 29 21.80 -28.41 7.93
N ARG A 30 20.77 -28.13 7.13
CA ARG A 30 19.53 -27.46 7.57
C ARG A 30 18.38 -28.42 7.88
N GLY A 31 18.66 -29.73 7.91
CA GLY A 31 17.63 -30.76 8.11
C GLY A 31 16.64 -30.91 6.95
N LEU A 32 16.97 -30.36 5.78
CA LEU A 32 16.17 -30.50 4.56
C LEU A 32 16.56 -31.78 3.82
N SER A 33 15.56 -32.51 3.32
CA SER A 33 15.78 -33.65 2.43
C SER A 33 16.19 -33.13 1.05
N VAL A 34 17.48 -33.25 0.75
CA VAL A 34 18.04 -32.90 -0.56
C VAL A 34 17.84 -34.09 -1.49
N PRO A 35 17.31 -33.88 -2.72
CA PRO A 35 17.29 -34.91 -3.75
C PRO A 35 18.65 -35.60 -3.92
N GLY A 36 18.64 -36.88 -4.31
CA GLY A 36 19.83 -37.72 -4.43
C GLY A 36 20.89 -37.17 -5.40
N PRO A 37 22.08 -37.80 -5.48
CA PRO A 37 23.21 -37.30 -6.26
C PRO A 37 22.94 -37.14 -7.76
N ASP A 38 21.93 -37.84 -8.29
CA ASP A 38 21.52 -37.75 -9.70
C ASP A 38 20.70 -36.48 -10.01
N PHE A 39 20.29 -35.73 -8.98
CA PHE A 39 19.54 -34.49 -9.15
C PHE A 39 20.49 -33.30 -9.30
N THR A 40 20.45 -32.67 -10.47
CA THR A 40 21.19 -31.44 -10.74
C THR A 40 20.37 -30.23 -10.28
N PHE A 41 20.88 -29.49 -9.29
CA PHE A 41 20.27 -28.24 -8.84
C PHE A 41 20.49 -27.12 -9.87
N GLY A 42 19.49 -26.26 -10.02
CA GLY A 42 19.53 -25.10 -10.92
C GLY A 42 18.49 -25.19 -12.03
N THR A 43 18.50 -24.19 -12.91
CA THR A 43 17.60 -24.13 -14.07
C THR A 43 18.33 -24.67 -15.30
N SER A 44 17.89 -25.81 -15.84
CA SER A 44 18.40 -26.29 -17.13
C SER A 44 17.81 -25.46 -18.26
N SER A 45 18.66 -24.91 -19.13
CA SER A 45 18.24 -24.21 -20.35
C SER A 45 17.48 -25.12 -21.32
N SER A 46 17.60 -26.45 -21.17
CA SER A 46 16.87 -27.44 -21.97
C SER A 46 15.38 -27.58 -21.61
N SER A 47 14.95 -27.02 -20.48
CA SER A 47 13.53 -27.05 -20.08
C SER A 47 12.68 -26.07 -20.87
N LEU A 48 13.26 -24.98 -21.40
CA LEU A 48 12.64 -24.24 -22.50
C LEU A 48 12.95 -25.05 -23.76
N LYS A 49 12.10 -26.04 -24.05
CA LYS A 49 12.01 -26.59 -25.40
C LYS A 49 11.32 -25.55 -26.28
N ASP A 50 12.02 -24.45 -26.50
CA ASP A 50 11.67 -23.54 -27.58
C ASP A 50 11.97 -24.33 -28.84
N GLY A 51 10.90 -24.75 -29.53
CA GLY A 51 10.99 -25.54 -30.76
C GLY A 51 12.11 -25.03 -31.65
N GLY A 52 12.90 -25.95 -32.20
CA GLY A 52 14.06 -25.59 -33.01
C GLY A 52 13.69 -24.73 -34.23
N VAL A 53 14.69 -24.19 -34.92
CA VAL A 53 14.50 -23.29 -36.08
C VAL A 53 13.52 -23.87 -37.12
N ALA A 54 13.57 -25.18 -37.37
CA ALA A 54 12.65 -25.86 -38.27
C ALA A 54 11.18 -25.79 -37.83
N GLU A 55 10.90 -25.84 -36.53
CA GLU A 55 9.54 -25.75 -35.97
C GLU A 55 9.00 -24.30 -36.05
N VAL A 56 9.88 -23.32 -35.85
CA VAL A 56 9.55 -21.88 -36.01
C VAL A 56 9.25 -21.54 -37.47
N LEU A 57 10.01 -22.09 -38.41
CA LEU A 57 9.82 -21.85 -39.85
C LEU A 57 8.59 -22.59 -40.40
N SER A 58 8.28 -23.79 -39.89
CA SER A 58 7.16 -24.60 -40.37
C SER A 58 5.83 -24.28 -39.70
N SER A 59 5.83 -23.68 -38.50
CA SER A 59 4.60 -23.35 -37.78
C SER A 59 4.54 -21.89 -37.34
N TRP A 60 3.69 -21.10 -38.01
CA TRP A 60 3.23 -19.81 -37.50
C TRP A 60 2.17 -20.02 -36.41
N LYS A 61 2.56 -20.63 -35.29
CA LYS A 61 1.72 -20.63 -34.10
C LYS A 61 1.98 -19.32 -33.37
N VAL A 62 1.04 -18.38 -33.46
CA VAL A 62 1.02 -17.22 -32.57
C VAL A 62 0.99 -17.77 -31.14
N PRO A 63 2.03 -17.56 -30.32
CA PRO A 63 1.96 -18.00 -28.94
C PRO A 63 0.76 -17.28 -28.33
N SER A 64 -0.22 -18.05 -27.84
CA SER A 64 -1.24 -17.45 -26.99
C SER A 64 -0.48 -16.83 -25.84
N ARG A 65 -0.51 -15.50 -25.74
CA ARG A 65 0.05 -14.79 -24.60
C ARG A 65 -0.38 -15.58 -23.36
N PRO A 66 0.55 -15.99 -22.48
CA PRO A 66 0.12 -16.37 -21.15
C PRO A 66 -0.46 -15.07 -20.59
N GLU A 67 -1.77 -14.89 -20.78
CA GLU A 67 -2.58 -14.08 -19.91
C GLU A 67 -2.30 -14.71 -18.56
N GLY A 68 -1.29 -14.15 -17.87
CA GLY A 68 -1.13 -14.40 -16.46
C GLY A 68 -2.53 -14.30 -15.90
N SER A 69 -2.95 -15.32 -15.17
CA SER A 69 -4.27 -15.46 -14.55
C SER A 69 -4.49 -14.33 -13.54
N VAL A 70 -4.44 -13.08 -14.00
CA VAL A 70 -5.06 -11.94 -13.40
C VAL A 70 -6.50 -12.18 -13.73
N LEU A 71 -7.19 -12.81 -12.78
CA LEU A 71 -8.62 -13.05 -12.78
C LEU A 71 -9.31 -11.75 -13.18
N ARG A 72 -9.56 -11.56 -14.48
CA ARG A 72 -10.19 -10.35 -15.00
C ARG A 72 -11.66 -10.49 -14.67
N LEU A 73 -12.06 -9.80 -13.61
CA LEU A 73 -13.45 -9.66 -13.26
C LEU A 73 -14.18 -8.98 -14.40
N ASP A 74 -15.21 -9.65 -14.92
CA ASP A 74 -16.15 -9.03 -15.83
C ASP A 74 -17.08 -8.10 -15.04
N PHE A 75 -16.69 -6.83 -14.96
CA PHE A 75 -17.48 -5.80 -14.28
C PHE A 75 -18.84 -5.59 -14.94
N VAL A 76 -19.03 -5.94 -16.22
CA VAL A 76 -20.30 -5.73 -16.94
C VAL A 76 -21.35 -6.73 -16.46
N SER A 77 -21.03 -8.02 -16.43
CA SER A 77 -21.95 -9.03 -15.89
C SER A 77 -22.22 -8.82 -14.41
N LEU A 78 -21.19 -8.50 -13.63
CA LEU A 78 -21.34 -8.26 -12.20
C LEU A 78 -22.25 -7.05 -11.91
N ASN A 79 -22.06 -5.93 -12.62
CA ASN A 79 -22.94 -4.77 -12.47
C ASN A 79 -24.36 -5.08 -12.94
N ARG A 80 -24.53 -5.85 -14.02
CA ARG A 80 -25.85 -6.28 -14.50
C ARG A 80 -26.58 -7.09 -13.42
N ASP A 81 -25.89 -7.99 -12.75
CA ASP A 81 -26.47 -8.82 -11.69
C ASP A 81 -26.74 -8.01 -10.41
N ALA A 82 -25.91 -7.01 -10.09
CA ALA A 82 -26.17 -6.07 -9.00
C ALA A 82 -27.48 -5.31 -9.22
N VAL A 83 -27.68 -4.79 -10.43
CA VAL A 83 -28.91 -4.09 -10.82
C VAL A 83 -30.11 -5.05 -10.80
N ARG A 84 -29.95 -6.30 -11.24
CA ARG A 84 -31.01 -7.33 -11.13
C ARG A 84 -31.38 -7.63 -9.67
N SER A 85 -30.43 -7.53 -8.74
CA SER A 85 -30.69 -7.66 -7.30
C SER A 85 -31.24 -6.39 -6.64
N GLY A 86 -31.53 -5.33 -7.41
CA GLY A 86 -32.08 -4.07 -6.90
C GLY A 86 -31.04 -3.12 -6.31
N LEU A 87 -29.74 -3.37 -6.51
CA LEU A 87 -28.67 -2.47 -6.07
C LEU A 87 -28.40 -1.45 -7.17
N VAL A 88 -28.71 -0.18 -6.88
CA VAL A 88 -28.64 0.92 -7.86
C VAL A 88 -27.67 2.01 -7.41
N THR A 89 -27.33 2.05 -6.12
CA THR A 89 -26.39 3.03 -5.57
C THR A 89 -24.94 2.61 -5.83
N SER A 90 -24.07 3.57 -6.16
CA SER A 90 -22.64 3.30 -6.41
C SER A 90 -21.92 2.58 -5.26
N LYS A 91 -22.32 2.86 -4.00
CA LYS A 91 -21.77 2.19 -2.81
C LYS A 91 -22.17 0.72 -2.74
N GLU A 92 -23.43 0.42 -3.05
CA GLU A 92 -23.97 -0.95 -3.06
C GLU A 92 -23.32 -1.77 -4.17
N ILE A 93 -23.15 -1.20 -5.36
CA ILE A 93 -22.47 -1.86 -6.49
C ILE A 93 -21.01 -2.15 -6.15
N SER A 94 -20.32 -1.24 -5.44
CA SER A 94 -18.95 -1.46 -4.96
C SER A 94 -18.87 -2.59 -3.93
N GLN A 95 -19.80 -2.63 -2.97
CA GLN A 95 -19.88 -3.72 -2.00
C GLN A 95 -20.20 -5.07 -2.67
N TYR A 96 -21.09 -5.06 -3.66
CA TYR A 96 -21.44 -6.23 -4.44
C TYR A 96 -20.24 -6.77 -5.25
N ARG A 97 -19.39 -5.88 -5.80
CA ARG A 97 -18.10 -6.25 -6.41
C ARG A 97 -17.15 -6.87 -5.41
N ALA A 98 -17.04 -6.33 -4.20
CA ALA A 98 -16.16 -6.89 -3.18
C ALA A 98 -16.61 -8.28 -2.71
N GLN A 99 -17.93 -8.51 -2.60
CA GLN A 99 -18.50 -9.78 -2.14
C GLN A 99 -18.51 -10.87 -3.21
N ARG A 100 -18.91 -10.56 -4.46
CA ARG A 100 -19.00 -11.54 -5.56
C ARG A 100 -17.77 -11.58 -6.47
N GLY A 101 -16.98 -10.52 -6.50
CA GLY A 101 -15.79 -10.41 -7.33
C GLY A 101 -14.67 -11.37 -6.95
N GLY A 102 -14.63 -11.87 -5.72
CA GLY A 102 -13.71 -12.98 -5.37
C GLY A 102 -14.17 -14.34 -5.90
N ALA A 103 -15.47 -14.52 -6.15
CA ALA A 103 -16.08 -15.83 -6.43
C ALA A 103 -16.36 -16.08 -7.92
N SER A 104 -16.57 -15.04 -8.73
CA SER A 104 -16.80 -15.19 -10.18
C SER A 104 -15.48 -15.28 -10.95
N THR A 105 -14.75 -16.38 -10.72
CA THR A 105 -13.73 -16.84 -11.65
C THR A 105 -14.44 -17.58 -12.79
N GLN A 106 -15.02 -16.84 -13.74
CA GLN A 106 -15.37 -17.46 -15.00
C GLN A 106 -14.11 -17.47 -15.87
N SER A 107 -13.53 -18.66 -16.02
CA SER A 107 -12.66 -18.95 -17.15
C SER A 107 -13.40 -18.49 -18.40
N PRO A 108 -12.82 -17.66 -19.28
CA PRO A 108 -13.47 -17.37 -20.54
C PRO A 108 -13.65 -18.69 -21.26
N ALA A 109 -14.90 -19.16 -21.36
CA ALA A 109 -15.22 -20.30 -22.20
C ALA A 109 -14.61 -20.01 -23.58
N PRO A 110 -13.90 -20.96 -24.19
CA PRO A 110 -13.31 -20.73 -25.50
C PRO A 110 -14.47 -20.42 -26.43
N ARG A 111 -14.58 -19.14 -26.83
CA ARG A 111 -15.41 -18.78 -27.97
C ARG A 111 -14.82 -19.60 -29.10
N ARG A 112 -15.53 -20.66 -29.49
CA ARG A 112 -15.31 -21.34 -30.76
C ARG A 112 -15.41 -20.23 -31.79
N SER A 113 -14.26 -19.76 -32.25
CA SER A 113 -14.16 -19.02 -33.49
C SER A 113 -14.70 -19.98 -34.54
N GLU A 114 -15.97 -19.81 -34.89
CA GLU A 114 -16.53 -20.34 -36.12
C GLU A 114 -15.56 -20.03 -37.26
N GLY A 115 -15.37 -21.01 -38.13
CA GLY A 115 -14.50 -20.91 -39.29
C GLY A 115 -14.91 -19.74 -40.17
N GLY A 116 -14.22 -18.61 -40.00
CA GLY A 116 -14.13 -17.58 -41.02
C GLY A 116 -13.12 -18.03 -42.06
N ALA A 117 -13.61 -18.36 -43.25
CA ALA A 117 -12.82 -18.78 -44.40
C ALA A 117 -11.52 -17.95 -44.56
N SER A 118 -10.44 -18.67 -44.84
CA SER A 118 -9.15 -18.16 -45.30
C SER A 118 -9.34 -17.02 -46.31
N ARG A 119 -9.23 -15.78 -45.87
CA ARG A 119 -8.86 -14.69 -46.76
C ARG A 119 -7.40 -14.93 -47.11
N ARG A 120 -7.11 -15.14 -48.40
CA ARG A 120 -5.73 -15.11 -48.91
C ARG A 120 -5.06 -13.85 -48.34
N PRO A 121 -3.89 -13.97 -47.67
CA PRO A 121 -3.15 -12.79 -47.27
C PRO A 121 -2.82 -11.99 -48.54
N ALA A 122 -3.08 -10.69 -48.51
CA ALA A 122 -2.65 -9.79 -49.58
C ALA A 122 -1.12 -9.94 -49.76
N PRO A 123 -0.59 -9.78 -51.00
CA PRO A 123 0.84 -9.85 -51.22
C PRO A 123 1.52 -8.83 -50.32
N VAL A 124 2.35 -9.34 -49.41
CA VAL A 124 3.13 -8.53 -48.48
C VAL A 124 4.09 -7.71 -49.34
N PRO A 125 4.10 -6.37 -49.23
CA PRO A 125 5.15 -5.57 -49.87
C PRO A 125 6.50 -6.06 -49.38
N ASP A 126 7.58 -5.83 -50.13
CA ASP A 126 8.94 -6.15 -49.70
C ASP A 126 9.25 -5.42 -48.37
N MET A 127 8.98 -6.11 -47.26
CA MET A 127 9.00 -5.59 -45.90
C MET A 127 10.26 -6.10 -45.25
N THR A 128 11.31 -5.30 -45.29
CA THR A 128 12.52 -5.55 -44.50
C THR A 128 12.18 -5.33 -43.02
N TYR A 129 12.17 -6.39 -42.22
CA TYR A 129 12.03 -6.31 -40.77
C TYR A 129 13.39 -5.98 -40.14
N GLY A 130 13.40 -4.95 -39.31
CA GLY A 130 14.59 -4.42 -38.65
C GLY A 130 14.49 -2.90 -38.47
N VAL A 131 15.23 -2.34 -37.52
CA VAL A 131 15.41 -0.89 -37.45
C VAL A 131 16.23 -0.52 -38.68
N ARG A 132 15.63 0.19 -39.65
CA ARG A 132 16.39 0.73 -40.79
C ARG A 132 17.52 1.57 -40.21
N ASN A 133 18.75 1.30 -40.63
CA ASN A 133 19.88 2.15 -40.25
C ASN A 133 19.48 3.59 -40.57
N ARG A 134 19.50 4.45 -39.54
CA ARG A 134 19.28 5.88 -39.72
C ARG A 134 20.20 6.32 -40.87
N PRO A 135 19.69 6.94 -41.95
CA PRO A 135 20.57 7.44 -42.99
C PRO A 135 21.59 8.36 -42.32
N SER A 136 22.87 8.20 -42.69
CA SER A 136 23.91 9.11 -42.21
C SER A 136 23.46 10.54 -42.48
N SER A 137 23.66 11.44 -41.51
CA SER A 137 23.42 12.87 -41.72
C SER A 137 24.12 13.30 -43.03
N PRO A 138 23.42 13.93 -43.98
CA PRO A 138 24.02 14.35 -45.24
C PRO A 138 25.27 15.19 -44.98
N LEU A 139 26.40 14.82 -45.59
CA LEU A 139 27.68 15.50 -45.37
C LEU A 139 27.60 16.99 -45.76
N SER A 140 26.78 17.32 -46.76
CA SER A 140 26.47 18.70 -47.17
C SER A 140 26.01 19.58 -46.02
N ASP A 141 25.14 19.05 -45.17
CA ASP A 141 24.47 19.80 -44.10
C ASP A 141 25.43 20.01 -42.91
N LEU A 142 26.37 19.07 -42.73
CA LEU A 142 27.46 19.19 -41.77
C LEU A 142 28.49 20.23 -42.24
N LEU A 143 28.91 20.16 -43.50
CA LEU A 143 29.88 21.11 -44.09
C LEU A 143 29.32 22.53 -44.18
N SER A 144 28.00 22.67 -44.41
CA SER A 144 27.32 23.97 -44.47
C SER A 144 26.89 24.51 -43.10
N HIS A 145 27.21 23.81 -42.00
CA HIS A 145 26.84 24.18 -40.62
C HIS A 145 25.32 24.44 -40.45
N GLN A 146 24.50 23.72 -41.23
CA GLN A 146 23.05 23.94 -41.25
C GLN A 146 22.41 23.57 -39.90
N TYR A 147 22.87 22.50 -39.26
CA TYR A 147 22.37 22.06 -37.96
C TYR A 147 22.57 23.11 -36.87
N GLY A 148 23.73 23.76 -36.82
CA GLY A 148 23.99 24.82 -35.87
C GLY A 148 23.12 26.05 -36.10
N ARG A 149 22.82 26.39 -37.36
CA ARG A 149 21.88 27.48 -37.69
C ARG A 149 20.46 27.14 -37.26
N SER A 150 19.98 25.93 -37.60
CA SER A 150 18.65 25.47 -37.19
C SER A 150 18.47 25.41 -35.67
N TRP A 151 19.53 25.06 -34.94
CA TRP A 151 19.51 25.05 -33.48
C TRP A 151 19.41 26.46 -32.90
N LEU A 152 20.15 27.44 -33.46
CA LEU A 152 20.03 28.84 -33.05
C LEU A 152 18.62 29.38 -33.30
N ASP A 153 18.03 29.10 -34.47
CA ASP A 153 16.65 29.49 -34.79
C ASP A 153 15.64 28.83 -33.83
N GLU A 154 15.86 27.57 -33.44
CA GLU A 154 15.04 26.90 -32.44
C GLU A 154 15.18 27.54 -31.05
N GLN A 155 16.38 27.96 -30.64
CA GLN A 155 16.58 28.67 -29.37
C GLN A 155 15.90 30.05 -29.38
N LEU A 156 16.01 30.79 -30.49
CA LEU A 156 15.39 32.11 -30.65
C LEU A 156 13.85 32.00 -30.65
N SER A 157 13.29 31.01 -31.35
CA SER A 157 11.85 30.76 -31.36
C SER A 157 11.31 30.27 -30.02
N ARG A 158 12.05 29.42 -29.29
CA ARG A 158 11.70 29.06 -27.90
C ARG A 158 11.68 30.28 -26.98
N ASN A 159 12.63 31.19 -27.13
CA ASN A 159 12.68 32.41 -26.33
C ASN A 159 11.47 33.31 -26.63
N GLN A 160 11.12 33.50 -27.91
CA GLN A 160 9.91 34.24 -28.31
C GLN A 160 8.62 33.59 -27.77
N ASN A 161 8.49 32.26 -27.86
CA ASN A 161 7.33 31.54 -27.33
C ASN A 161 7.25 31.56 -25.80
N SER A 162 8.38 31.69 -25.10
CA SER A 162 8.40 31.83 -23.63
C SER A 162 7.93 33.21 -23.15
N ILE A 163 8.09 34.25 -23.98
CA ILE A 163 7.61 35.60 -23.68
C ILE A 163 6.08 35.68 -23.86
N THR A 164 5.52 34.97 -24.86
CA THR A 164 4.07 34.92 -25.10
C THR A 164 3.32 33.97 -24.16
N HIS A 165 3.97 32.91 -23.69
CA HIS A 165 3.42 31.97 -22.72
C HIS A 165 4.18 32.04 -21.39
N GLN A 166 3.90 33.08 -20.60
CA GLN A 166 4.18 33.07 -19.16
C GLN A 166 3.30 32.00 -18.49
N VAL A 167 3.70 30.73 -18.61
CA VAL A 167 3.10 29.63 -17.86
C VAL A 167 3.52 29.83 -16.42
N LYS A 168 2.59 30.32 -15.60
CA LYS A 168 2.74 30.29 -14.14
C LYS A 168 3.14 28.86 -13.78
N PRO A 169 4.26 28.62 -13.08
CA PRO A 169 4.61 27.28 -12.66
C PRO A 169 3.43 26.76 -11.84
N GLY A 170 2.72 25.76 -12.40
CA GLY A 170 1.61 25.13 -11.72
C GLY A 170 2.14 24.62 -10.38
N GLY A 171 1.52 25.03 -9.29
CA GLY A 171 1.90 24.57 -7.96
C GLY A 171 1.99 23.05 -7.96
N ALA A 172 3.03 22.50 -7.31
CA ALA A 172 3.21 21.06 -7.21
C ALA A 172 1.90 20.41 -6.78
N ALA A 173 1.46 19.37 -7.51
CA ALA A 173 0.21 18.69 -7.25
C ALA A 173 0.15 18.26 -5.78
N GLU A 174 -0.94 18.60 -5.10
CA GLU A 174 -1.10 18.25 -3.70
C GLU A 174 -1.15 16.72 -3.57
N THR A 175 -0.14 16.18 -2.89
CA THR A 175 -0.06 14.75 -2.59
C THR A 175 -0.76 14.49 -1.25
N ARG A 176 -1.16 13.24 -1.01
CA ARG A 176 -1.78 12.84 0.27
C ARG A 176 -0.94 13.26 1.49
N THR A 177 0.38 13.28 1.36
CA THR A 177 1.32 13.74 2.39
C THR A 177 1.28 15.26 2.60
N SER A 178 1.12 16.07 1.55
CA SER A 178 0.97 17.54 1.70
C SER A 178 -0.35 17.91 2.36
N LEU A 179 -1.43 17.18 2.06
CA LEU A 179 -2.71 17.32 2.76
C LEU A 179 -2.58 16.97 4.25
N LEU A 180 -1.91 15.86 4.59
CA LEU A 180 -1.71 15.46 5.99
C LEU A 180 -0.84 16.43 6.79
N ARG A 181 0.14 17.10 6.16
CA ARG A 181 0.93 18.15 6.82
C ARG A 181 0.13 19.41 7.09
N ARG A 182 -0.79 19.77 6.19
CA ARG A 182 -1.68 20.93 6.37
C ARG A 182 -2.74 20.67 7.42
N SER A 183 -3.22 19.44 7.55
CA SER A 183 -4.06 19.03 8.67
C SER A 183 -3.18 18.78 9.90
N GLN A 184 -2.70 19.84 10.56
CA GLN A 184 -2.25 19.70 11.94
C GLN A 184 -3.45 19.19 12.74
N ALA A 185 -3.36 17.96 13.25
CA ALA A 185 -4.30 17.49 14.25
C ALA A 185 -4.13 18.41 15.47
N LEU A 186 -5.24 19.00 15.95
CA LEU A 186 -5.27 19.67 17.24
C LEU A 186 -4.64 18.75 18.29
N PRO A 187 -3.86 19.28 19.26
CA PRO A 187 -3.23 18.44 20.27
C PRO A 187 -4.30 17.57 20.92
N VAL A 188 -4.19 16.25 20.70
CA VAL A 188 -5.10 15.27 21.29
C VAL A 188 -4.93 15.40 22.79
N THR A 189 -5.96 15.96 23.42
CA THR A 189 -5.99 16.17 24.86
C THR A 189 -6.17 14.81 25.49
N HIS A 190 -5.06 14.17 25.89
CA HIS A 190 -5.10 12.89 26.58
C HIS A 190 -5.59 13.13 28.00
N SER A 191 -6.87 12.87 28.27
CA SER A 191 -7.32 12.74 29.65
C SER A 191 -6.58 11.54 30.28
N PRO A 192 -5.93 11.70 31.44
CA PRO A 192 -5.27 10.58 32.11
C PRO A 192 -6.28 9.46 32.36
N VAL A 193 -5.88 8.21 32.08
CA VAL A 193 -6.76 7.04 32.20
C VAL A 193 -7.12 6.85 33.68
N GLN A 194 -8.38 7.08 34.04
CA GLN A 194 -8.92 6.81 35.37
C GLN A 194 -9.90 5.63 35.30
N LEU A 195 -9.71 4.63 36.15
CA LEU A 195 -10.63 3.49 36.27
C LEU A 195 -11.88 3.93 37.05
N SER A 196 -13.07 3.42 36.68
CA SER A 196 -14.35 3.86 37.29
C SER A 196 -14.41 3.66 38.80
N GLN A 197 -13.76 2.62 39.32
CA GLN A 197 -13.67 2.33 40.74
C GLN A 197 -12.91 3.40 41.55
N PHE A 198 -12.13 4.26 40.88
CA PHE A 198 -11.36 5.33 41.51
C PHE A 198 -11.95 6.73 41.25
N THR A 199 -13.14 6.85 40.66
CA THR A 199 -13.81 8.15 40.45
C THR A 199 -14.35 8.74 41.76
N GLN A 200 -14.74 7.88 42.71
CA GLN A 200 -15.36 8.29 43.98
C GLN A 200 -14.36 8.45 45.14
N VAL A 201 -13.08 8.13 44.94
CA VAL A 201 -12.07 8.15 45.99
C VAL A 201 -11.19 9.39 45.84
N SER A 202 -11.18 10.24 46.86
CA SER A 202 -10.26 11.38 46.94
C SER A 202 -8.81 10.90 47.03
N PRO A 203 -7.84 11.63 46.46
CA PRO A 203 -6.43 11.29 46.60
C PRO A 203 -6.04 11.12 48.07
N ALA A 204 -5.43 9.99 48.40
CA ALA A 204 -5.03 9.69 49.79
C ALA A 204 -3.81 10.52 50.25
N LEU A 205 -3.03 11.05 49.30
CA LEU A 205 -1.82 11.81 49.55
C LEU A 205 -1.78 13.03 48.64
N ASP A 206 -1.46 14.20 49.21
CA ASP A 206 -1.07 15.39 48.45
C ASP A 206 0.45 15.50 48.47
N THR A 207 1.10 15.13 47.37
CA THR A 207 2.57 15.16 47.23
C THR A 207 3.07 16.50 46.70
N PHE A 208 2.19 17.45 46.36
CA PHE A 208 2.60 18.75 45.86
C PHE A 208 2.93 19.69 47.01
N ARG A 209 4.06 20.37 46.90
CA ARG A 209 4.51 21.35 47.91
C ARG A 209 3.62 22.60 47.94
N ASP A 210 3.09 23.00 46.78
CA ASP A 210 2.17 24.13 46.61
C ASP A 210 0.88 23.70 45.89
N PRO A 211 -0.29 24.18 46.33
CA PRO A 211 -1.57 23.85 45.69
C PRO A 211 -1.65 24.39 44.24
N ALA A 212 -0.95 25.49 43.95
CA ALA A 212 -0.84 26.02 42.60
C ALA A 212 -0.05 25.06 41.68
N ALA A 213 1.03 24.44 42.18
CA ALA A 213 1.87 23.54 41.41
C ALA A 213 1.10 22.30 40.92
N ARG A 214 0.11 21.84 41.71
CA ARG A 214 -0.82 20.77 41.30
C ARG A 214 -1.61 21.14 40.04
N GLY A 215 -2.13 22.35 39.98
CA GLY A 215 -2.87 22.85 38.82
C GLY A 215 -2.00 23.05 37.57
N TRP A 216 -0.72 23.40 37.76
CA TRP A 216 0.25 23.47 36.65
C TRP A 216 0.60 22.09 36.09
N ALA A 217 0.88 21.10 36.95
CA ALA A 217 1.16 19.73 36.54
C ALA A 217 -0.03 19.07 35.82
N PHE A 218 -1.25 19.34 36.29
CA PHE A 218 -2.47 18.84 35.65
C PHE A 218 -2.68 19.44 34.25
N ARG A 219 -2.39 20.74 34.06
CA ARG A 219 -2.47 21.41 32.77
C ARG A 219 -1.41 20.92 31.78
N LEU A 220 -0.18 20.70 32.26
CA LEU A 220 0.92 20.16 31.44
C LEU A 220 0.66 18.73 30.97
N SER A 221 -0.07 17.93 31.75
CA SER A 221 -0.46 16.57 31.39
C SER A 221 -1.71 16.50 30.49
N GLY A 222 -2.26 17.64 30.06
CA GLY A 222 -3.41 17.70 29.16
C GLY A 222 -4.76 17.52 29.87
N GLY A 223 -4.83 17.65 31.19
CA GLY A 223 -6.10 17.59 31.93
C GLY A 223 -6.91 18.88 31.77
N THR A 224 -8.15 18.78 31.28
CA THR A 224 -9.13 19.88 31.32
C THR A 224 -10.15 19.60 32.41
N GLY A 225 -10.01 20.29 33.55
CA GLY A 225 -10.91 20.12 34.69
C GLY A 225 -10.81 21.28 35.66
N HIS A 226 -11.93 21.95 35.88
CA HIS A 226 -12.09 23.00 36.88
C HIS A 226 -12.02 22.34 38.27
N LEU A 227 -11.02 22.72 39.05
CA LEU A 227 -10.83 22.20 40.40
C LEU A 227 -11.87 22.90 41.29
N ALA A 228 -13.06 22.30 41.41
CA ALA A 228 -14.14 22.82 42.24
C ALA A 228 -13.72 22.73 43.71
N GLU A 229 -13.11 23.82 44.18
CA GLU A 229 -12.75 24.06 45.56
C GLU A 229 -14.04 24.27 46.35
N ARG A 230 -14.59 23.18 46.92
CA ARG A 230 -15.69 23.27 47.88
C ARG A 230 -15.13 23.87 49.17
N GLN A 231 -15.16 25.19 49.28
CA GLN A 231 -14.95 25.87 50.55
C GLN A 231 -16.08 25.46 51.49
N ARG A 232 -15.73 24.76 52.58
CA ARG A 232 -16.59 24.66 53.75
C ARG A 232 -16.54 26.02 54.44
N THR A 233 -17.58 26.81 54.27
CA THR A 233 -17.82 27.99 55.10
C THR A 233 -18.55 27.52 56.37
N ASP A 234 -17.80 27.23 57.43
CA ASP A 234 -18.34 27.31 58.79
C ASP A 234 -18.36 28.80 59.16
N GLN A 235 -19.45 29.49 58.85
CA GLN A 235 -19.76 30.81 59.40
C GLN A 235 -20.76 30.59 60.52
N THR A 236 -20.28 30.68 61.76
CA THR A 236 -21.09 30.87 62.96
C THR A 236 -21.41 32.36 63.05
N GLU A 237 -22.63 32.75 62.73
CA GLU A 237 -23.15 34.11 62.97
C GLU A 237 -24.06 34.12 64.21
N PRO A 238 -23.93 35.10 65.13
CA PRO A 238 -24.69 35.17 66.36
C PRO A 238 -26.08 35.80 66.19
N ARG A 239 -27.01 35.27 66.99
CA ARG A 239 -28.38 35.74 67.25
C ARG A 239 -28.50 37.26 67.42
N THR A 240 -29.49 37.87 66.79
CA THR A 240 -30.22 39.02 67.36
C THR A 240 -31.66 39.05 66.86
N GLY A 241 -32.62 39.18 67.79
CA GLY A 241 -33.92 39.82 67.53
C GLY A 241 -35.14 38.91 67.34
N GLU A 242 -35.85 38.62 68.43
CA GLU A 242 -37.28 38.29 68.37
C GLU A 242 -38.11 39.50 67.92
N PRO A 243 -39.38 39.29 67.50
CA PRO A 243 -40.43 39.58 68.48
C PRO A 243 -41.54 38.52 68.57
N LEU A 244 -41.90 38.22 69.81
CA LEU A 244 -43.19 37.68 70.23
C LEU A 244 -44.36 38.53 69.69
N SER A 245 -45.33 37.88 69.05
CA SER A 245 -46.73 38.29 69.16
C SER A 245 -47.58 37.03 69.31
N THR A 246 -48.35 37.03 70.39
CA THR A 246 -49.09 35.91 70.96
C THR A 246 -50.53 35.87 70.47
N ASN A 247 -51.00 34.64 70.22
CA ASN A 247 -52.32 34.06 70.52
C ASN A 247 -53.62 34.62 69.90
N LYS A 248 -54.32 33.68 69.24
CA LYS A 248 -55.75 33.30 69.34
C LYS A 248 -56.71 34.35 69.94
N GLU A 249 -57.73 34.73 69.18
CA GLU A 249 -59.04 34.05 69.00
C GLU A 249 -59.68 34.46 67.67
#